data_AF-A0A4R7C9Y5-F1
#
_entry.id   AF-A0A4R7C9Y5-F1
#
_cell.length_a   1.000
_cell.length_b   1.000
_cell.length_c   1.000
_cell.angle_alpha   90.00
_cell.angle_beta   90.00
_cell.angle_gamma   90.00
#
_symmetry.space_group_name_H-M   'P 1'
#
loop_
_entity.id
_entity.type
_entity.pdbx_description
1 polymer ?
#
loop_
_entity_poly.entity_id
_entity_poly.type
_entity_poly.pdbx_seq_one_letter_code
_entity_poly.pdbx_strand_id
1 'polypeptide(L)'
;MRVAATTPRYVRCNFIRMGRPFKPSSKRHYIREWRVHRGYSQEQVAEELSVSKATISRLETGDQPYGQRMLEALAKLFGTEPANLLMPPLSDTEALWELWKQAQPLEKRQITDMARIILKTGTDA
;
A
#
# COMPACT_ATOMS: atom_id res chain seq x y z
N MET A 1 32.97 -14.50 45.40
CA MET A 1 32.31 -15.66 44.79
C MET A 1 30.89 -15.24 44.41
N ARG A 2 30.47 -15.48 43.16
CA ARG A 2 29.38 -14.77 42.44
C ARG A 2 28.00 -14.99 43.07
N VAL A 3 27.24 -13.90 43.25
CA VAL A 3 25.81 -13.94 43.61
C VAL A 3 25.01 -14.09 42.31
N ALA A 4 24.31 -15.21 42.15
CA ALA A 4 23.51 -15.51 40.96
C ALA A 4 22.20 -14.70 40.97
N ALA A 5 21.93 -13.98 39.89
CA ALA A 5 20.68 -13.27 39.67
C ALA A 5 19.56 -14.27 39.34
N THR A 6 18.53 -14.33 40.19
CA THR A 6 17.30 -15.11 39.96
C THR A 6 16.43 -14.36 38.95
N THR A 7 16.38 -14.81 37.70
CA THR A 7 15.46 -14.27 36.68
C THR A 7 14.01 -14.59 37.04
N PRO A 8 13.07 -13.63 37.00
CA PRO A 8 11.68 -13.89 37.30
C PRO A 8 11.06 -14.79 36.22
N ARG A 9 10.41 -15.88 36.65
CA ARG A 9 9.55 -16.72 35.81
C ARG A 9 8.44 -15.84 35.23
N TYR A 10 8.50 -15.56 33.93
CA TYR A 10 7.38 -14.90 33.25
C TYR A 10 6.16 -15.82 33.31
N VAL A 11 5.08 -15.33 33.93
CA VAL A 11 3.83 -16.05 34.11
C VAL A 11 3.24 -16.31 32.71
N ARG A 12 3.04 -17.58 32.36
CA ARG A 12 2.25 -17.97 31.18
C ARG A 12 0.81 -17.49 31.40
N CYS A 13 0.43 -16.38 30.78
CA CYS A 13 -1.00 -16.05 30.65
C CYS A 13 -1.65 -17.07 29.70
N ASN A 14 -2.45 -17.96 30.27
CA ASN A 14 -3.46 -18.73 29.56
C ASN A 14 -4.52 -17.75 29.03
N PHE A 15 -4.67 -17.65 27.72
CA PHE A 15 -5.78 -16.91 27.10
C PHE A 15 -6.76 -17.91 26.48
N ILE A 16 -7.91 -18.13 27.15
CA ILE A 16 -8.96 -19.04 26.72
C ILE A 16 -10.03 -18.27 25.91
N ARG A 17 -10.21 -18.75 24.66
CA ARG A 17 -11.39 -18.82 23.77
C ARG A 17 -12.01 -17.57 23.09
N MET A 18 -11.94 -17.66 21.75
CA MET A 18 -13.03 -17.55 20.77
C MET A 18 -13.74 -16.20 20.64
N GLY A 19 -13.05 -15.22 20.05
CA GLY A 19 -13.70 -14.37 19.05
C GLY A 19 -13.75 -15.12 17.71
N ARG A 20 -14.79 -14.92 16.89
CA ARG A 20 -14.68 -15.21 15.45
C ARG A 20 -13.39 -14.54 14.99
N PRO A 21 -12.50 -15.20 14.23
CA PRO A 21 -11.33 -14.52 13.70
C PRO A 21 -11.85 -13.27 13.00
N PHE A 22 -11.33 -12.10 13.38
CA PHE A 22 -11.61 -10.88 12.64
C PHE A 22 -11.20 -11.20 11.21
N LYS A 23 -12.19 -11.44 10.35
CA LYS A 23 -11.97 -11.64 8.93
C LYS A 23 -11.82 -10.21 8.43
N PRO A 24 -10.59 -9.71 8.22
CA PRO A 24 -10.45 -8.38 7.69
C PRO A 24 -11.32 -8.35 6.43
N SER A 25 -12.21 -7.37 6.35
CA SER A 25 -12.70 -6.99 5.03
C SER A 25 -11.43 -6.59 4.31
N SER A 26 -10.92 -7.50 3.48
CA SER A 26 -9.84 -7.17 2.57
C SER A 26 -10.45 -6.09 1.69
N LYS A 27 -10.32 -4.82 2.11
CA LYS A 27 -10.44 -3.70 1.20
C LYS A 27 -9.50 -4.09 0.08
N ARG A 28 -10.05 -4.24 -1.14
CA ARG A 28 -9.25 -4.61 -2.31
C ARG A 28 -8.06 -3.67 -2.36
N HIS A 29 -6.87 -4.21 -2.09
CA HIS A 29 -5.62 -3.52 -2.35
C HIS A 29 -5.27 -3.77 -3.82
N TYR A 30 -4.45 -2.89 -4.39
CA TYR A 30 -4.16 -2.91 -5.83
C TYR A 30 -2.71 -3.25 -6.12
N ILE A 31 -2.05 -3.96 -5.19
CA ILE A 31 -0.62 -4.31 -5.29
C ILE A 31 -0.30 -5.03 -6.60
N ARG A 32 -1.17 -5.94 -7.05
CA ARG A 32 -0.99 -6.66 -8.32
C ARG A 32 -1.06 -5.71 -9.51
N GLU A 33 -2.04 -4.82 -9.50
CA GLU A 33 -2.29 -3.83 -10.55
C GLU A 33 -1.11 -2.86 -10.64
N TRP A 34 -0.59 -2.40 -9.50
CA TRP A 34 0.62 -1.57 -9.43
C TRP A 34 1.85 -2.31 -9.96
N ARG A 35 2.02 -3.59 -9.59
CA ARG A 35 3.12 -4.42 -10.10
C ARG A 35 3.08 -4.52 -11.62
N VAL A 36 1.91 -4.81 -12.19
CA VAL A 36 1.71 -4.92 -13.64
C VAL A 36 1.89 -3.57 -14.33
N HIS A 37 1.35 -2.50 -13.75
CA HIS A 37 1.49 -1.13 -14.25
C HIS A 37 2.96 -0.70 -14.35
N ARG A 38 3.80 -1.11 -13.39
CA ARG A 38 5.23 -0.84 -13.37
C ARG A 38 6.08 -1.89 -14.12
N GLY A 39 5.45 -2.90 -14.73
CA GLY A 39 6.13 -3.89 -15.58
C GLY A 39 6.92 -4.97 -14.84
N TYR A 40 6.69 -5.18 -13.54
CA TYR A 40 7.41 -6.19 -12.77
C TYR A 40 6.72 -7.57 -12.82
N SER A 41 7.50 -8.64 -12.88
CA SER A 41 7.04 -10.01 -12.58
C SER A 41 6.99 -10.28 -11.07
N GLN A 42 6.28 -11.33 -10.64
CA GLN A 42 6.25 -11.70 -9.21
C GLN A 42 7.63 -12.17 -8.73
N GLU A 43 8.39 -12.84 -9.60
CA GLU A 43 9.75 -13.31 -9.35
C GLU A 43 10.70 -12.14 -9.09
N GLN A 44 10.66 -11.10 -9.94
CA GLN A 44 11.48 -9.91 -9.77
C GLN A 44 11.18 -9.17 -8.45
N VAL A 45 9.89 -9.01 -8.12
CA VAL A 45 9.51 -8.39 -6.83
C VAL A 45 9.97 -9.24 -5.65
N ALA A 46 9.86 -10.55 -5.77
CA ALA A 46 10.28 -11.47 -4.71
C ALA A 46 11.81 -11.42 -4.49
N GLU A 47 12.59 -11.38 -5.57
CA GLU A 47 14.05 -11.24 -5.53
C GLU A 47 14.44 -9.91 -4.88
N GLU A 48 13.89 -8.79 -5.36
CA GLU A 48 14.21 -7.45 -4.88
C GLU A 48 13.86 -7.26 -3.39
N LEU A 49 12.76 -7.87 -2.94
CA LEU A 49 12.33 -7.80 -1.54
C LEU A 49 12.90 -8.94 -0.67
N SER A 50 13.74 -9.81 -1.23
CA SER A 50 14.30 -10.99 -0.55
C SER A 50 13.23 -11.87 0.12
N VAL A 51 12.11 -12.08 -0.56
CA VAL A 51 11.00 -12.95 -0.12
C VAL A 51 10.74 -14.06 -1.16
N SER A 52 9.91 -15.03 -0.81
CA SER A 52 9.51 -16.06 -1.78
C SER A 52 8.47 -15.52 -2.77
N LYS A 53 8.49 -16.01 -4.03
CA LYS A 53 7.41 -15.76 -5.00
C LYS A 53 6.04 -16.14 -4.44
N ALA A 54 5.96 -17.24 -3.68
CA ALA A 54 4.73 -17.68 -3.03
C ALA A 54 4.18 -16.64 -2.05
N THR A 55 5.05 -15.91 -1.36
CA THR A 55 4.67 -14.78 -0.49
C THR A 55 4.01 -13.67 -1.30
N ILE A 56 4.59 -13.28 -2.44
CA ILE A 56 4.03 -12.26 -3.33
C ILE A 56 2.68 -12.72 -3.91
N SER A 57 2.59 -13.98 -4.33
CA SER A 57 1.33 -14.52 -4.84
C SER A 57 0.22 -14.48 -3.80
N ARG A 58 0.47 -14.92 -2.56
CA ARG A 58 -0.53 -14.90 -1.47
C ARG A 58 -0.91 -13.49 -1.05
N LEU A 59 0.04 -12.57 -1.13
CA LEU A 59 -0.21 -11.15 -0.89
C LEU A 59 -1.17 -10.59 -1.94
N GLU A 60 -0.92 -10.87 -3.23
CA GLU A 60 -1.75 -10.37 -4.34
C GLU A 60 -3.15 -10.98 -4.38
N THR A 61 -3.31 -12.25 -3.98
CA THR A 61 -4.63 -12.90 -3.89
C THR A 61 -5.41 -12.50 -2.64
N GLY A 62 -4.76 -11.86 -1.67
CA GLY A 62 -5.35 -11.52 -0.37
C GLY A 62 -5.42 -12.68 0.61
N ASP A 63 -4.78 -13.82 0.30
CA ASP A 63 -4.65 -14.97 1.22
C ASP A 63 -3.79 -14.62 2.44
N GLN A 64 -2.80 -13.73 2.24
CA GLN A 64 -1.98 -13.16 3.29
C GLN A 64 -2.19 -11.65 3.37
N PRO A 65 -2.58 -11.08 4.53
CA PRO A 65 -2.72 -9.64 4.66
C PRO A 65 -1.36 -8.94 4.53
N TYR A 66 -1.38 -7.74 3.95
CA TYR A 66 -0.20 -6.88 3.93
C TYR A 66 0.10 -6.35 5.33
N GLY A 67 1.38 -6.22 5.66
CA GLY A 67 1.86 -5.47 6.82
C GLY A 67 2.50 -4.16 6.39
N GLN A 68 2.66 -3.23 7.33
CA GLN A 68 3.25 -1.90 7.07
C GLN A 68 4.61 -1.99 6.33
N ARG A 69 5.52 -2.84 6.82
CA ARG A 69 6.86 -3.02 6.22
C ARG A 69 6.81 -3.50 4.76
N MET A 70 5.90 -4.43 4.46
CA MET A 70 5.73 -4.95 3.11
C MET A 70 5.19 -3.86 2.18
N LEU A 71 4.22 -3.08 2.66
CA LEU A 71 3.62 -1.99 1.90
C LEU A 71 4.64 -0.89 1.58
N GLU A 72 5.48 -0.50 2.55
CA GLU A 72 6.56 0.47 2.36
C GLU A 72 7.63 -0.03 1.39
N ALA A 73 8.01 -1.29 1.48
CA ALA A 73 9.01 -1.89 0.60
C ALA A 73 8.52 -1.96 -0.86
N LEU A 74 7.27 -2.36 -1.07
CA LEU A 74 6.62 -2.37 -2.38
C LEU A 74 6.46 -0.95 -2.94
N ALA A 75 6.07 0.01 -2.10
CA ALA A 75 5.91 1.40 -2.51
C ALA A 75 7.25 1.99 -2.97
N LYS A 76 8.32 1.71 -2.24
CA LYS A 76 9.69 2.09 -2.63
C LYS A 76 10.09 1.46 -3.97
N LEU A 77 9.84 0.16 -4.15
CA LEU A 77 10.16 -0.55 -5.40
C LEU A 77 9.38 0.02 -6.58
N PHE A 78 8.09 0.28 -6.41
CA PHE A 78 7.22 0.81 -7.47
C PHE A 78 7.36 2.31 -7.68
N GLY A 79 8.13 3.02 -6.85
CA GLY A 79 8.31 4.47 -6.94
C GLY A 79 7.04 5.25 -6.61
N THR A 80 6.24 4.79 -5.65
CA THR A 80 4.97 5.40 -5.25
C THR A 80 4.84 5.52 -3.73
N GLU A 81 3.76 6.11 -3.23
CA GLU A 81 3.46 6.19 -1.79
C GLU A 81 2.70 4.94 -1.32
N PRO A 82 2.91 4.46 -0.07
CA PRO A 82 2.21 3.27 0.44
C PRO A 82 0.68 3.36 0.36
N ALA A 83 0.12 4.56 0.52
CA ALA A 83 -1.32 4.81 0.40
C ALA A 83 -1.84 4.55 -1.02
N ASN A 84 -1.02 4.80 -2.05
CA ASN A 84 -1.40 4.60 -3.44
C ASN A 84 -1.61 3.11 -3.77
N LEU A 85 -0.91 2.20 -3.09
CA LEU A 85 -1.10 0.75 -3.25
C LEU A 85 -2.48 0.25 -2.79
N LEU A 86 -3.22 1.09 -2.06
CA LEU A 86 -4.58 0.83 -1.61
C LEU A 86 -5.63 1.40 -2.58
N MET A 87 -5.20 1.99 -3.69
CA MET A 87 -6.04 2.54 -4.75
C MET A 87 -5.56 2.00 -6.12
N PRO A 88 -6.43 1.90 -7.14
CA PRO A 88 -6.02 1.48 -8.47
C PRO A 88 -4.91 2.39 -9.01
N PRO A 89 -3.95 1.88 -9.81
CA PRO A 89 -3.07 2.75 -10.58
C PRO A 89 -3.90 3.44 -11.67
N LEU A 90 -4.22 4.72 -11.47
CA LEU A 90 -4.85 5.55 -12.48
C LEU A 90 -3.74 6.16 -13.34
N SER A 91 -3.59 5.68 -14.58
CA SER A 91 -2.59 6.21 -15.54
C SER A 91 -2.69 7.72 -15.71
N ASP A 92 -3.90 8.27 -15.62
CA ASP A 92 -4.16 9.66 -15.99
C ASP A 92 -4.11 10.60 -14.78
N THR A 93 -4.37 10.11 -13.56
CA THR A 93 -4.30 10.97 -12.36
C THR A 93 -2.92 11.06 -11.74
N GLU A 94 -1.98 10.13 -12.00
CA GLU A 94 -0.58 10.34 -11.58
C GLU A 94 -0.03 11.65 -12.17
N ALA A 95 -0.29 11.90 -13.46
CA ALA A 95 0.14 13.14 -14.12
C ALA A 95 -0.48 14.39 -13.44
N LEU A 96 -1.79 14.38 -13.16
CA LEU A 96 -2.45 15.50 -12.51
C LEU A 96 -1.99 15.70 -11.06
N TRP A 97 -1.82 14.63 -10.30
CA TRP A 97 -1.43 14.67 -8.90
C TRP A 97 0.01 15.20 -8.72
N GLU A 98 0.94 14.74 -9.55
CA GLU A 98 2.33 15.23 -9.52
C GLU A 98 2.41 16.71 -9.89
N LEU A 99 1.65 17.14 -10.90
CA LEU A 99 1.52 18.57 -11.24
C LEU A 99 0.91 19.36 -10.07
N TRP A 100 -0.11 18.81 -9.41
CA TRP A 100 -0.72 19.43 -8.24
C TRP A 100 0.24 19.54 -7.04
N LYS A 101 1.09 18.54 -6.79
CA LYS A 101 2.11 18.59 -5.72
C LYS A 101 3.11 19.72 -5.94
N GLN A 102 3.51 19.96 -7.20
CA GLN A 102 4.48 21.00 -7.58
C GLN A 102 3.87 22.40 -7.63
N ALA A 103 2.55 22.52 -7.83
CA ALA A 103 1.86 23.79 -7.98
C ALA A 103 1.86 24.65 -6.70
N GLN A 104 2.07 25.95 -6.89
CA GLN A 104 1.94 27.01 -5.89
C GLN A 104 0.46 27.25 -5.52
N PRO A 105 0.17 27.93 -4.38
CA PRO A 105 -1.20 28.14 -3.93
C PRO A 105 -2.11 28.84 -4.96
N LEU A 106 -1.58 29.78 -5.75
CA LEU A 106 -2.33 30.46 -6.80
C LEU A 106 -2.62 29.52 -7.98
N GLU A 107 -1.63 28.75 -8.41
CA GLU A 107 -1.74 27.79 -9.51
C GLU A 107 -2.76 26.71 -9.19
N LYS A 108 -2.79 26.21 -7.94
CA LYS A 108 -3.82 25.26 -7.47
C LYS A 108 -5.24 25.81 -7.60
N ARG A 109 -5.44 27.10 -7.27
CA ARG A 109 -6.75 27.75 -7.45
C ARG A 109 -7.12 27.82 -8.93
N GLN A 110 -6.19 28.25 -9.78
CA GLN A 110 -6.41 28.32 -11.24
C GLN A 110 -6.74 26.94 -11.83
N ILE A 111 -6.01 25.89 -11.45
CA ILE A 111 -6.27 24.51 -11.87
C ILE A 111 -7.69 24.08 -11.45
N THR A 112 -8.09 24.41 -10.22
CA THR A 112 -9.43 24.07 -9.69
C THR A 112 -10.54 24.80 -10.45
N ASP A 113 -10.34 26.09 -10.76
CA ASP A 113 -11.30 26.89 -11.50
C ASP A 113 -11.47 26.39 -12.93
N MET A 114 -10.37 26.08 -13.60
CA MET A 114 -10.39 25.46 -14.94
C MET A 114 -11.08 24.10 -14.93
N ALA A 115 -10.78 23.24 -13.96
CA ALA A 115 -11.46 21.95 -13.80
C ALA A 115 -12.97 22.13 -13.61
N ARG A 116 -13.40 23.12 -12.81
CA ARG A 116 -14.82 23.44 -12.60
C ARG A 116 -15.48 23.92 -13.90
N ILE A 117 -14.80 24.71 -14.71
CA ILE A 117 -15.32 25.18 -16.00
C ILE A 117 -15.54 23.98 -16.92
N ILE A 118 -14.52 23.12 -17.10
CA ILE A 118 -14.59 21.94 -17.97
C ILE A 118 -15.76 21.04 -17.57
N LEU A 119 -15.91 20.73 -16.27
CA LEU A 119 -17.02 19.90 -15.77
C LEU A 119 -18.40 20.52 -15.99
N LYS A 120 -18.50 21.86 -16.03
CA LYS A 120 -19.74 22.58 -16.32
C LYS A 120 -20.04 22.70 -17.81
N THR A 121 -19.02 22.72 -18.66
CA THR A 121 -19.22 22.94 -20.10
C THR A 121 -19.78 21.71 -20.80
N GLY A 122 -19.79 20.55 -20.14
CA GLY A 122 -20.25 19.31 -20.72
C GLY A 122 -19.40 19.00 -21.94
N THR A 123 -18.24 18.38 -21.74
CA THR A 123 -17.49 17.86 -22.88
C THR A 123 -18.32 16.73 -23.47
N ASP A 124 -19.18 17.05 -24.43
CA ASP A 124 -19.81 16.08 -25.33
C ASP A 124 -18.66 15.43 -26.11
N ALA A 125 -18.23 14.27 -25.62
CA ALA A 125 -17.26 13.40 -26.29
C ALA A 125 -18.00 12.28 -27.04
#